data_AF-A0A0L8HHV7-F1
#
_entry.id   AF-A0A0L8HHV7-F1
#
_cell.length_a   1.000
_cell.length_b   1.000
_cell.length_c   1.000
_cell.angle_alpha   90.00
_cell.angle_beta   90.00
_cell.angle_gamma   90.00
#
_symmetry.space_group_name_H-M   'P 1'
#
loop_
_entity.id
_entity.type
_entity.pdbx_description
1 polymer ?
#
loop_
_entity_poly.entity_id
_entity_poly.type
_entity_poly.pdbx_seq_one_letter_code
_entity_poly.pdbx_strand_id
1 'polypeptide(L)'
;YRPRQPMRGPPSRAILYALKALGNIGRSESIGRTLTRCFTISTNPVDVRLAAIDAFRRVPCEASRTDLEYLFDDVSEDSEIRINAYLALMKCPTERLLTKIHKSLLSDKSNQVKSFILSHLKNLKTTSDPHFQNIRTILEDHDLGTDSSGSDMDVRKYSRNYEGSMFFDSIGAGAKVDSNVIFSSKSFVPRSGNVNLTLDIFGQAVNLLELGGRIEGLEYFLESYFGPSGHLKSKSGSDSNSRFPIPGIDDKYKPKIDKLQGSAYFRLFGNELGYWRMNDAPSTSWLKDININKLMQQFVKEGKTSFSKSAMLLDMKMIVPTCVGLPLNLSFAATSSVKLEAMGKIEMPSFKNIEIVGSLSP
;
A
#
# COMPACT_ATOMS: atom_id res chain seq x y z
N TYR A 1 -46.44 10.21 12.69
CA TYR A 1 -45.00 9.92 12.80
C TYR A 1 -44.51 9.40 11.46
N ARG A 2 -43.76 10.19 10.68
CA ARG A 2 -43.02 9.63 9.53
C ARG A 2 -41.78 8.92 10.09
N PRO A 3 -41.54 7.64 9.77
CA PRO A 3 -40.30 7.00 10.20
C PRO A 3 -39.13 7.77 9.57
N ARG A 4 -38.19 8.22 10.40
CA ARG A 4 -36.93 8.79 9.93
C ARG A 4 -36.25 7.72 9.06
N GLN A 5 -36.11 8.00 7.76
CA GLN A 5 -35.24 7.20 6.91
C GLN A 5 -33.84 7.17 7.55
N PRO A 6 -33.18 6.01 7.61
CA PRO A 6 -31.79 5.97 8.07
C PRO A 6 -30.99 6.90 7.16
N MET A 7 -30.32 7.90 7.76
CA MET A 7 -29.43 8.77 7.01
C MET A 7 -28.46 7.88 6.25
N ARG A 8 -28.48 7.93 4.91
CA ARG A 8 -27.49 7.29 4.06
C ARG A 8 -26.13 7.83 4.53
N GLY A 9 -25.34 6.99 5.20
CA GLY A 9 -23.98 7.34 5.57
C GLY A 9 -23.19 7.79 4.34
N PRO A 10 -22.11 8.57 4.53
CA PRO A 10 -21.27 8.99 3.42
C PRO A 10 -20.81 7.74 2.63
N PRO A 11 -20.69 7.82 1.29
CA PRO A 11 -20.23 6.70 0.50
C PRO A 11 -18.87 6.24 1.02
N SER A 12 -18.65 4.92 1.12
CA SER A 12 -17.44 4.33 1.73
C SER A 12 -16.14 4.95 1.21
N ARG A 13 -16.13 5.42 -0.05
CA ARG A 13 -15.02 6.14 -0.68
C ARG A 13 -14.67 7.47 0.00
N ALA A 14 -15.67 8.27 0.39
CA ALA A 14 -15.45 9.54 1.09
C ALA A 14 -14.84 9.30 2.49
N ILE A 15 -15.30 8.26 3.19
CA ILE A 15 -14.74 7.86 4.49
C ILE A 15 -13.28 7.45 4.32
N LEU A 16 -12.96 6.63 3.33
CA LEU A 16 -11.58 6.20 3.06
C LEU A 16 -10.65 7.39 2.78
N TYR A 17 -11.07 8.35 1.95
CA TYR A 17 -10.27 9.55 1.68
C TYR A 17 -10.10 10.43 2.91
N ALA A 18 -11.14 10.58 3.73
CA ALA A 18 -11.04 11.30 4.99
C ALA A 18 -10.03 10.63 5.94
N LEU A 19 -10.07 9.31 6.11
CA LEU A 19 -9.11 8.57 6.95
C LEU A 19 -7.67 8.71 6.44
N LYS A 20 -7.47 8.65 5.13
CA LYS A 20 -6.14 8.86 4.51
C LYS A 20 -5.63 10.29 4.74
N ALA A 21 -6.49 11.29 4.60
CA ALA A 21 -6.16 12.67 4.92
C ALA A 21 -5.82 12.86 6.41
N LEU A 22 -6.58 12.23 7.31
CA LEU A 22 -6.27 12.23 8.75
C LEU A 22 -4.90 11.59 9.03
N GLY A 23 -4.58 10.48 8.37
CA GLY A 23 -3.27 9.85 8.44
C GLY A 23 -2.13 10.74 7.93
N ASN A 24 -2.40 11.66 6.99
CA ASN A 24 -1.43 12.68 6.57
C ASN A 24 -1.27 13.80 7.60
N ILE A 25 -2.37 14.25 8.21
CA ILE A 25 -2.37 15.34 9.20
C ILE A 25 -1.56 14.94 10.44
N GLY A 26 -1.77 13.73 10.97
CA GLY A 26 -0.97 13.17 12.06
C GLY A 26 -1.06 13.86 13.43
N ARG A 27 -1.65 15.05 13.53
CA ARG A 27 -1.67 15.85 14.78
C ARG A 27 -3.08 16.31 15.12
N SER A 28 -3.75 15.55 15.99
CA SER A 28 -4.85 16.05 16.82
C SER A 28 -5.26 14.99 17.85
N GLU A 29 -5.39 15.39 19.11
CA GLU A 29 -5.89 14.54 20.21
C GLU A 29 -7.30 13.97 19.93
N SER A 30 -8.10 14.68 19.12
CA SER A 30 -9.46 14.24 18.78
C SER A 30 -9.51 13.18 17.67
N ILE A 31 -8.44 13.05 16.87
CA ILE A 31 -8.37 12.10 15.76
C ILE A 31 -8.36 10.66 16.28
N GLY A 32 -7.60 10.39 17.35
CA GLY A 32 -7.48 9.04 17.92
C GLY A 32 -8.83 8.40 18.22
N ARG A 33 -9.74 9.12 18.88
CA ARG A 33 -11.10 8.62 19.20
C ARG A 33 -11.94 8.29 17.96
N THR A 34 -11.84 9.11 16.92
CA THR A 34 -12.56 8.87 15.65
C THR A 34 -11.99 7.65 14.93
N LEU A 35 -10.66 7.55 14.84
CA LEU A 35 -9.99 6.40 14.23
C LEU A 35 -10.32 5.10 14.98
N THR A 36 -10.27 5.12 16.32
CA THR A 36 -10.67 4.00 17.17
C THR A 36 -12.06 3.48 16.79
N ARG A 37 -13.07 4.35 16.75
CA ARG A 37 -14.43 3.95 16.38
C ARG A 37 -14.50 3.33 14.99
N CYS A 38 -13.71 3.81 14.04
CA CYS A 38 -13.70 3.28 12.69
C CYS A 38 -13.17 1.84 12.63
N PHE A 39 -12.16 1.47 13.42
CA PHE A 39 -11.61 0.12 13.40
C PHE A 39 -12.22 -0.85 14.44
N THR A 40 -12.83 -0.37 15.53
CA THR A 40 -13.45 -1.25 16.54
C THR A 40 -14.83 -1.76 16.16
N ILE A 41 -15.58 -1.01 15.34
CA ILE A 41 -16.88 -1.45 14.85
C ILE A 41 -16.66 -2.52 13.77
N SER A 42 -16.82 -3.79 14.13
CA SER A 42 -16.59 -4.94 13.25
C SER A 42 -17.52 -5.02 12.04
N THR A 43 -18.67 -4.35 12.09
CA THR A 43 -19.58 -4.21 10.94
C THR A 43 -19.09 -3.22 9.89
N ASN A 44 -18.07 -2.42 10.18
CA ASN A 44 -17.48 -1.54 9.19
C ASN A 44 -16.72 -2.35 8.13
N PRO A 45 -16.70 -1.90 6.87
CA PRO A 45 -15.89 -2.50 5.82
C PRO A 45 -14.41 -2.65 6.23
N VAL A 46 -13.79 -3.78 5.88
CA VAL A 46 -12.39 -4.09 6.26
C VAL A 46 -11.42 -3.02 5.77
N ASP A 47 -11.62 -2.47 4.57
CA ASP A 47 -10.82 -1.38 4.01
C ASP A 47 -10.89 -0.08 4.86
N VAL A 48 -12.07 0.24 5.40
CA VAL A 48 -12.25 1.38 6.32
C VAL A 48 -11.54 1.12 7.65
N ARG A 49 -11.65 -0.09 8.20
CA ARG A 49 -10.98 -0.48 9.44
C ARG A 49 -9.45 -0.40 9.28
N LEU A 50 -8.92 -0.96 8.20
CA LEU A 50 -7.49 -0.92 7.87
C LEU A 50 -6.99 0.52 7.65
N ALA A 51 -7.72 1.35 6.89
CA ALA A 51 -7.36 2.76 6.70
C ALA A 51 -7.33 3.55 8.01
N ALA A 52 -8.22 3.22 8.96
CA ALA A 52 -8.24 3.84 10.27
C ALA A 52 -7.05 3.39 11.14
N ILE A 53 -6.67 2.11 11.09
CA ILE A 53 -5.47 1.59 11.77
C ILE A 53 -4.20 2.23 11.19
N ASP A 54 -4.07 2.25 9.86
CA ASP A 54 -2.90 2.84 9.18
C ASP A 54 -2.77 4.35 9.43
N ALA A 55 -3.86 5.06 9.72
CA ALA A 55 -3.80 6.47 10.12
C ALA A 55 -3.05 6.70 11.44
N PHE A 56 -2.89 5.68 12.31
CA PHE A 56 -2.06 5.78 13.52
C PHE A 56 -0.56 5.93 13.22
N ARG A 57 -0.11 5.72 11.98
CA ARG A 57 1.31 5.84 11.58
C ARG A 57 1.95 7.20 11.91
N ARG A 58 1.15 8.27 12.02
CA ARG A 58 1.60 9.62 12.38
C ARG A 58 1.03 10.14 13.69
N VAL A 59 0.17 9.37 14.35
CA VAL A 59 -0.40 9.77 15.65
C VAL A 59 0.72 9.78 16.69
N PRO A 60 0.84 10.80 17.55
CA PRO A 60 1.90 10.88 18.57
C PRO A 60 1.88 9.69 19.52
N CYS A 61 3.04 9.31 20.10
CA CYS A 61 3.15 8.14 20.97
C CYS A 61 2.41 8.29 22.30
N GLU A 62 2.12 9.52 22.71
CA GLU A 62 1.36 9.87 23.92
C GLU A 62 -0.13 9.51 23.80
N ALA A 63 -0.64 9.40 22.57
CA ALA A 63 -2.03 9.02 22.35
C ALA A 63 -2.29 7.57 22.77
N SER A 64 -3.48 7.32 23.34
CA SER A 64 -3.89 5.96 23.72
C SER A 64 -3.95 5.02 22.51
N ARG A 65 -3.39 3.83 22.69
CA ARG A 65 -3.37 2.72 21.72
C ARG A 65 -3.99 1.44 22.30
N THR A 66 -4.72 1.56 23.41
CA THR A 66 -5.32 0.41 24.12
C THR A 66 -6.26 -0.39 23.23
N ASP A 67 -7.06 0.28 22.38
CA ASP A 67 -7.96 -0.41 21.44
C ASP A 67 -7.22 -1.18 20.35
N LEU A 68 -6.01 -0.74 19.96
CA LEU A 68 -5.15 -1.51 19.05
C LEU A 68 -4.58 -2.75 19.76
N GLU A 69 -4.24 -2.65 21.05
CA GLU A 69 -3.84 -3.82 21.84
C GLU A 69 -4.98 -4.85 21.93
N TYR A 70 -6.21 -4.42 22.22
CA TYR A 70 -7.38 -5.32 22.23
C TYR A 70 -7.64 -5.95 20.87
N LEU A 71 -7.56 -5.16 19.80
CA LEU A 71 -7.77 -5.66 18.45
C LEU A 71 -6.69 -6.67 18.01
N PHE A 72 -5.44 -6.46 18.45
CA PHE A 72 -4.36 -7.42 18.24
C PHE A 72 -4.59 -8.74 18.98
N ASP A 73 -5.04 -8.68 20.25
CA ASP A 73 -5.27 -9.85 21.09
C ASP A 73 -6.56 -10.63 20.74
N ASP A 74 -7.50 -10.01 20.00
CA ASP A 74 -8.76 -10.66 19.60
C ASP A 74 -8.57 -11.70 18.49
N VAL A 75 -8.54 -12.98 18.87
CA VAL A 75 -8.39 -14.12 17.96
C VAL A 75 -9.57 -14.35 17.02
N SER A 76 -10.72 -13.68 17.23
CA SER A 76 -11.88 -13.75 16.33
C SER A 76 -11.72 -12.89 15.07
N GLU A 77 -10.83 -11.89 15.13
CA GLU A 77 -10.56 -10.98 14.02
C GLU A 77 -9.69 -11.61 12.93
N ASP A 78 -9.79 -11.07 11.72
CA ASP A 78 -8.98 -11.52 10.60
C ASP A 78 -7.49 -11.26 10.86
N SER A 79 -6.62 -12.20 10.46
CA SER A 79 -5.16 -12.04 10.57
C SER A 79 -4.68 -10.73 9.96
N GLU A 80 -5.29 -10.27 8.85
CA GLU A 80 -4.93 -8.98 8.23
C GLU A 80 -5.15 -7.78 9.17
N ILE A 81 -6.28 -7.75 9.88
CA ILE A 81 -6.60 -6.69 10.86
C ILE A 81 -5.64 -6.76 12.05
N ARG A 82 -5.44 -7.96 12.61
CA ARG A 82 -4.58 -8.18 13.79
C ARG A 82 -3.13 -7.81 13.51
N ILE A 83 -2.60 -8.17 12.34
CA ILE A 83 -1.23 -7.82 11.92
C ILE A 83 -1.09 -6.30 11.73
N ASN A 84 -2.07 -5.64 11.11
CA ASN A 84 -2.03 -4.18 10.97
C ASN A 84 -2.14 -3.46 12.32
N ALA A 85 -2.93 -3.98 13.26
CA ALA A 85 -2.98 -3.46 14.62
C ALA A 85 -1.62 -3.58 15.33
N TYR A 86 -0.95 -4.74 15.18
CA TYR A 86 0.43 -4.94 15.64
C TYR A 86 1.41 -3.93 15.01
N LEU A 87 1.36 -3.72 13.69
CA LEU A 87 2.22 -2.73 13.01
C LEU A 87 2.00 -1.31 13.52
N ALA A 88 0.74 -0.93 13.82
CA ALA A 88 0.41 0.37 14.40
C ALA A 88 0.93 0.53 15.84
N LEU A 89 0.90 -0.54 16.65
CA LEU A 89 1.50 -0.58 17.98
C LEU A 89 3.03 -0.43 17.92
N MET A 90 3.67 -1.12 16.97
CA MET A 90 5.13 -1.08 16.76
C MET A 90 5.66 0.26 16.22
N LYS A 91 4.80 1.25 15.95
CA LYS A 91 5.24 2.64 15.72
C LYS A 91 5.73 3.34 16.99
N CYS A 92 5.28 2.88 18.15
CA CYS A 92 5.67 3.40 19.46
C CYS A 92 6.00 2.23 20.40
N PRO A 93 7.06 1.45 20.10
CA PRO A 93 7.40 0.27 20.88
C PRO A 93 7.89 0.65 22.28
N THR A 94 7.49 -0.12 23.29
CA THR A 94 7.96 0.00 24.67
C THR A 94 8.27 -1.40 25.20
N GLU A 95 9.13 -1.52 26.20
CA GLU A 95 9.44 -2.82 26.81
C GLU A 95 8.17 -3.54 27.29
N ARG A 96 7.27 -2.83 27.99
CA ARG A 96 5.95 -3.35 28.42
C ARG A 96 5.16 -3.95 27.25
N LEU A 97 5.11 -3.25 26.12
CA LEU A 97 4.40 -3.69 24.93
C LEU A 97 5.08 -4.94 24.32
N LEU A 98 6.41 -4.96 24.24
CA LEU A 98 7.17 -6.10 23.70
C LEU A 98 6.97 -7.36 24.55
N THR A 99 7.02 -7.24 25.88
CA THR A 99 6.72 -8.36 26.78
C THR A 99 5.29 -8.87 26.61
N LYS A 100 4.31 -7.97 26.42
CA LYS A 100 2.91 -8.34 26.18
C LYS A 100 2.75 -9.08 24.84
N ILE A 101 3.35 -8.56 23.77
CA ILE A 101 3.36 -9.19 22.44
C ILE A 101 3.96 -10.59 22.55
N HIS A 102 5.10 -10.75 23.20
CA HIS A 102 5.73 -12.05 23.39
C HIS A 102 4.80 -13.05 24.11
N LYS A 103 4.15 -12.63 25.20
CA LYS A 103 3.17 -13.47 25.90
C LYS A 103 1.99 -13.85 25.00
N SER A 104 1.48 -12.90 24.22
CA SER A 104 0.39 -13.13 23.27
C SER A 104 0.78 -14.19 22.21
N LEU A 105 2.02 -14.11 21.68
CA LEU A 105 2.57 -15.08 20.71
C LEU A 105 2.59 -16.52 21.23
N LEU A 106 2.93 -16.75 22.50
CA LEU A 106 2.97 -18.12 23.06
C LEU A 106 1.59 -18.79 23.00
N SER A 107 0.52 -18.01 23.15
CA SER A 107 -0.87 -18.51 23.17
C SER A 107 -1.64 -18.39 21.85
N ASP A 108 -1.12 -17.64 20.86
CA ASP A 108 -1.85 -17.38 19.62
C ASP A 108 -2.06 -18.65 18.78
N LYS A 109 -3.25 -18.83 18.22
CA LYS A 109 -3.56 -19.99 17.37
C LYS A 109 -3.32 -19.73 15.88
N SER A 110 -3.12 -18.47 15.49
CA SER A 110 -2.93 -18.09 14.09
C SER A 110 -1.45 -18.15 13.71
N ASN A 111 -1.09 -19.14 12.90
CA ASN A 111 0.25 -19.22 12.30
C ASN A 111 0.57 -17.99 11.43
N GLN A 112 -0.45 -17.34 10.86
CA GLN A 112 -0.26 -16.11 10.07
C GLN A 112 0.29 -14.96 10.94
N VAL A 113 -0.35 -14.72 12.09
CA VAL A 113 0.06 -13.67 13.03
C VAL A 113 1.41 -14.00 13.65
N LYS A 114 1.61 -15.26 14.08
CA LYS A 114 2.89 -15.74 14.62
C LYS A 114 4.05 -15.56 13.65
N SER A 115 3.89 -16.03 12.40
CA SER A 115 4.92 -15.91 11.36
C SER A 115 5.31 -14.46 11.10
N PHE A 116 4.31 -13.58 11.00
CA PHE A 116 4.56 -12.17 10.76
C PHE A 116 5.36 -11.53 11.88
N ILE A 117 4.91 -11.70 13.12
CA ILE A 117 5.53 -11.05 14.27
C ILE A 117 6.92 -11.60 14.54
N LEU A 118 7.11 -12.92 14.46
CA LEU A 118 8.43 -13.54 14.64
C LEU A 118 9.44 -13.04 13.59
N SER A 119 9.03 -12.94 12.32
CA SER A 119 9.90 -12.38 11.28
C SER A 119 10.21 -10.90 11.50
N HIS A 120 9.23 -10.09 11.89
CA HIS A 120 9.45 -8.67 12.19
C HIS A 120 10.37 -8.45 13.41
N LEU A 121 10.15 -9.17 14.51
CA LEU A 121 11.01 -9.09 15.70
C LEU A 121 12.43 -9.57 15.41
N LYS A 122 12.59 -10.64 14.61
CA LYS A 122 13.90 -11.12 14.17
C LYS A 122 14.65 -10.06 13.37
N ASN A 123 13.96 -9.41 12.43
CA ASN A 123 14.52 -8.32 11.63
C ASN A 123 14.94 -7.13 12.50
N LEU A 124 14.12 -6.76 13.49
CA LEU A 124 14.46 -5.70 14.46
C LEU A 124 15.69 -6.07 15.32
N LYS A 125 15.86 -7.34 15.68
CA LYS A 125 17.04 -7.82 16.42
C LYS A 125 18.34 -7.70 15.60
N THR A 126 18.24 -7.71 14.27
CA THR A 126 19.40 -7.63 13.35
C THR A 126 19.55 -6.29 12.63
N THR A 127 18.68 -5.31 12.93
CA THR A 127 18.64 -4.05 12.18
C THR A 127 19.88 -3.19 12.43
N SER A 128 20.37 -2.55 11.37
CA SER A 128 21.42 -1.54 11.42
C SER A 128 20.86 -0.11 11.47
N ASP A 129 19.54 0.06 11.53
CA ASP A 129 18.91 1.38 11.67
C ASP A 129 19.21 1.96 13.08
N PRO A 130 19.89 3.13 13.19
CA PRO A 130 20.27 3.70 14.47
C PRO A 130 19.05 4.08 15.33
N HIS A 131 17.90 4.35 14.72
CA HIS A 131 16.68 4.71 15.44
C HIS A 131 15.98 3.53 16.14
N PHE A 132 16.38 2.29 15.83
CA PHE A 132 15.83 1.09 16.43
C PHE A 132 16.80 0.36 17.38
N GLN A 133 18.00 0.91 17.64
CA GLN A 133 19.00 0.24 18.47
C GLN A 133 18.53 -0.01 19.91
N ASN A 134 17.78 0.92 20.52
CA ASN A 134 17.21 0.70 21.85
C ASN A 134 16.25 -0.51 21.87
N ILE A 135 15.45 -0.67 20.81
CA ILE A 135 14.51 -1.80 20.70
C ILE A 135 15.27 -3.10 20.45
N ARG A 136 16.31 -3.04 19.62
CA ARG A 136 17.21 -4.17 19.41
C ARG A 136 17.81 -4.66 20.72
N THR A 137 18.35 -3.77 21.55
CA THR A 137 18.91 -4.15 22.87
C THR A 137 17.86 -4.83 23.76
N ILE A 138 16.64 -4.29 23.84
CA ILE A 138 15.55 -4.92 24.60
C ILE A 138 15.23 -6.33 24.08
N LEU A 139 15.26 -6.54 22.75
CA LEU A 139 15.02 -7.84 22.12
C LEU A 139 16.20 -8.82 22.25
N GLU A 140 17.42 -8.32 22.47
CA GLU A 140 18.61 -9.15 22.74
C GLU A 140 18.64 -9.60 24.21
N ASP A 141 18.27 -8.72 25.15
CA ASP A 141 18.28 -8.99 26.59
C ASP A 141 17.18 -9.96 27.02
N HIS A 142 15.98 -9.82 26.47
CA HIS A 142 14.91 -10.78 26.66
C HIS A 142 14.99 -11.78 25.51
N ASP A 143 15.54 -12.97 25.73
CA ASP A 143 15.49 -14.05 24.73
C ASP A 143 14.03 -14.45 24.46
N LEU A 144 13.39 -13.74 23.53
CA LEU A 144 11.98 -13.89 23.17
C LEU A 144 11.75 -15.13 22.26
N GLY A 145 12.68 -16.09 22.25
CA GLY A 145 12.57 -17.33 21.46
C GLY A 145 12.50 -17.10 19.95
N THR A 146 12.94 -15.93 19.46
CA THR A 146 12.90 -15.53 18.05
C THR A 146 13.82 -16.34 17.16
N ASP A 147 14.79 -17.04 17.76
CA ASP A 147 15.92 -17.61 17.03
C ASP A 147 15.61 -18.97 16.39
N SER A 148 14.55 -19.68 16.86
CA SER A 148 14.24 -21.05 16.42
C SER A 148 12.77 -21.32 16.05
N SER A 149 11.81 -20.46 16.41
CA SER A 149 10.37 -20.77 16.28
C SER A 149 9.68 -20.21 15.02
N GLY A 150 10.37 -19.38 14.22
CA GLY A 150 9.81 -18.74 13.02
C GLY A 150 10.41 -19.15 11.67
N SER A 151 11.60 -19.76 11.65
CA SER A 151 12.35 -19.99 10.41
C SER A 151 11.81 -21.12 9.53
N ASP A 152 11.04 -22.05 10.10
CA ASP A 152 10.56 -23.26 9.40
C ASP A 152 9.24 -23.07 8.64
N MET A 153 8.59 -21.90 8.79
CA MET A 153 7.31 -21.63 8.12
C MET A 153 7.50 -21.22 6.65
N ASP A 154 6.82 -21.88 5.70
CA ASP A 154 6.95 -21.61 4.25
C ASP A 154 6.65 -20.15 3.89
N VAL A 155 7.64 -19.47 3.31
CA VAL A 155 7.59 -18.06 2.89
C VAL A 155 6.48 -17.74 1.90
N ARG A 156 5.97 -18.76 1.19
CA ARG A 156 4.92 -18.59 0.17
C ARG A 156 3.51 -18.72 0.74
N LYS A 157 3.37 -19.15 1.99
CA LYS A 157 2.08 -19.46 2.63
C LYS A 157 1.75 -18.56 3.81
N TYR A 158 2.78 -18.08 4.50
CA TYR A 158 2.61 -17.33 5.73
C TYR A 158 3.07 -15.89 5.61
N SER A 159 2.39 -15.04 6.36
CA SER A 159 2.68 -13.62 6.48
C SER A 159 4.10 -13.41 7.01
N ARG A 160 4.82 -12.45 6.45
CA ARG A 160 6.20 -12.14 6.82
C ARG A 160 6.52 -10.66 6.66
N ASN A 161 7.42 -10.18 7.50
CA ASN A 161 8.16 -8.95 7.31
C ASN A 161 9.57 -9.27 6.79
N TYR A 162 10.07 -8.44 5.89
CA TYR A 162 11.43 -8.47 5.37
C TYR A 162 12.03 -7.10 5.59
N GLU A 163 13.23 -7.05 6.14
CA GLU A 163 13.94 -5.82 6.40
C GLU A 163 15.39 -5.98 5.95
N GLY A 164 15.94 -4.91 5.40
CA GLY A 164 17.36 -4.79 5.14
C GLY A 164 17.80 -3.36 5.39
N SER A 165 18.79 -3.20 6.26
CA SER A 165 19.37 -1.91 6.61
C SER A 165 20.88 -1.92 6.51
N MET A 166 21.42 -0.76 6.17
CA MET A 166 22.84 -0.46 6.21
C MET A 166 23.04 0.92 6.82
N PHE A 167 24.05 1.07 7.68
CA PHE A 167 24.43 2.36 8.26
C PHE A 167 25.94 2.49 8.24
N PHE A 168 26.43 3.65 7.82
CA PHE A 168 27.86 3.97 7.71
C PHE A 168 28.20 5.08 8.71
N ASP A 169 28.75 4.69 9.86
CA ASP A 169 29.13 5.62 10.93
C ASP A 169 30.09 6.73 10.45
N SER A 170 30.98 6.42 9.50
CA SER A 170 31.98 7.36 8.97
C SER A 170 31.38 8.58 8.27
N ILE A 171 30.17 8.45 7.71
CA ILE A 171 29.47 9.53 7.01
C ILE A 171 28.12 9.87 7.67
N GLY A 172 27.77 9.22 8.78
CA GLY A 172 26.51 9.44 9.51
C GLY A 172 25.28 9.28 8.63
N ALA A 173 25.30 8.28 7.74
CA ALA A 173 24.23 8.04 6.78
C ALA A 173 23.93 6.55 6.64
N GLY A 174 22.65 6.23 6.39
CA GLY A 174 22.18 4.88 6.19
C GLY A 174 20.94 4.79 5.32
N ALA A 175 20.57 3.57 4.98
CA ALA A 175 19.37 3.26 4.23
C ALA A 175 18.71 2.01 4.82
N LYS A 176 17.38 2.01 4.80
CA LYS A 176 16.55 0.89 5.23
C LYS A 176 15.45 0.62 4.20
N VAL A 177 15.28 -0.65 3.86
CA VAL A 177 14.13 -1.16 3.13
C VAL A 177 13.34 -2.08 4.06
N ASP A 178 12.08 -1.74 4.30
CA ASP A 178 11.13 -2.55 5.09
C ASP A 178 9.98 -2.98 4.18
N SER A 179 9.61 -4.25 4.22
CA SER A 179 8.58 -4.84 3.36
C SER A 179 7.70 -5.78 4.14
N ASN A 180 6.38 -5.64 3.99
CA ASN A 180 5.42 -6.52 4.66
C ASN A 180 4.61 -7.27 3.61
N VAL A 181 4.42 -8.57 3.84
CA VAL A 181 3.55 -9.44 3.06
C VAL A 181 2.56 -10.09 4.01
N ILE A 182 1.27 -9.81 3.83
CA ILE A 182 0.22 -10.19 4.77
C ILE A 182 -0.77 -11.13 4.09
N PHE A 183 -0.91 -12.32 4.66
CA PHE A 183 -1.89 -13.32 4.28
C PHE A 183 -3.03 -13.37 5.31
N SER A 184 -4.24 -13.61 4.81
CA SER A 184 -5.40 -13.93 5.66
C SER A 184 -5.56 -15.44 5.75
N SER A 185 -6.09 -15.95 6.86
CA SER A 185 -6.47 -17.37 6.99
C SER A 185 -7.56 -17.80 5.99
N LYS A 186 -8.20 -16.85 5.32
CA LYS A 186 -9.25 -17.07 4.30
C LYS A 186 -8.71 -17.09 2.87
N SER A 187 -7.39 -17.04 2.68
CA SER A 187 -6.77 -16.95 1.36
C SER A 187 -5.44 -17.69 1.28
N PHE A 188 -5.15 -18.26 0.11
CA PHE A 188 -3.84 -18.81 -0.21
C PHE A 188 -2.93 -17.81 -0.95
N VAL A 189 -3.42 -16.62 -1.29
CA VAL A 189 -2.60 -15.51 -1.81
C VAL A 189 -2.48 -14.39 -0.76
N PRO A 190 -1.43 -13.56 -0.82
CA PRO A 190 -1.36 -12.39 0.05
C PRO A 190 -2.57 -11.47 -0.15
N ARG A 191 -3.18 -11.02 0.94
CA ARG A 191 -4.21 -9.97 0.93
C ARG A 191 -3.61 -8.61 0.65
N SER A 192 -2.47 -8.32 1.26
CA SER A 192 -1.82 -7.02 1.16
C SER A 192 -0.31 -7.14 1.24
N GLY A 193 0.36 -6.14 0.70
CA GLY A 193 1.78 -5.97 0.89
C GLY A 193 2.22 -4.55 0.61
N ASN A 194 3.33 -4.15 1.23
CA ASN A 194 3.94 -2.84 1.04
C ASN A 194 5.47 -2.92 1.11
N VAL A 195 6.12 -1.92 0.54
CA VAL A 195 7.56 -1.70 0.59
C VAL A 195 7.79 -0.24 0.97
N ASN A 196 8.66 -0.02 1.94
CA ASN A 196 9.00 1.26 2.53
C ASN A 196 10.52 1.46 2.45
N LEU A 197 10.94 2.55 1.82
CA LEU A 197 12.33 2.99 1.73
C LEU A 197 12.54 4.20 2.63
N THR A 198 13.47 4.06 3.57
CA THR A 198 13.86 5.11 4.53
C THR A 198 15.35 5.39 4.38
N LEU A 199 15.72 6.66 4.36
CA LEU A 199 17.11 7.10 4.41
C LEU A 199 17.38 7.73 5.78
N ASP A 200 18.48 7.37 6.41
CA ASP A 200 19.02 8.09 7.56
C ASP A 200 20.10 9.03 7.05
N ILE A 201 19.88 10.33 7.20
CA ILE A 201 20.87 11.33 6.78
C ILE A 201 20.85 12.44 7.82
N PHE A 202 22.03 12.79 8.34
CA PHE A 202 22.20 13.82 9.37
C PHE A 202 21.46 13.50 10.69
N GLY A 203 21.38 12.21 11.04
CA GLY A 203 20.73 11.74 12.27
C GLY A 203 19.21 11.86 12.25
N GLN A 204 18.61 11.90 11.06
CA GLN A 204 17.17 11.97 10.85
C GLN A 204 16.74 10.87 9.87
N ALA A 205 15.81 10.03 10.30
CA ALA A 205 15.12 9.08 9.43
C ALA A 205 14.07 9.78 8.55
N VAL A 206 14.34 9.83 7.25
CA VAL A 206 13.44 10.33 6.22
C VAL A 206 12.83 9.16 5.45
N ASN A 207 11.52 8.96 5.59
CA ASN A 207 10.78 8.04 4.73
C ASN A 207 10.73 8.57 3.30
N LEU A 208 11.58 8.07 2.40
CA LEU A 208 11.66 8.59 1.04
C LEU A 208 10.43 8.19 0.23
N LEU A 209 10.10 6.89 0.23
CA LEU A 209 9.06 6.30 -0.61
C LEU A 209 8.38 5.15 0.13
N GLU A 210 7.06 5.05 0.00
CA GLU A 210 6.31 3.85 0.36
C GLU A 210 5.32 3.49 -0.75
N LEU A 211 5.34 2.23 -1.17
CA LEU A 211 4.39 1.67 -2.14
C LEU A 211 3.65 0.54 -1.47
N GLY A 212 2.33 0.49 -1.60
CA GLY A 212 1.56 -0.61 -1.03
C GLY A 212 0.29 -0.90 -1.79
N GLY A 213 -0.22 -2.11 -1.59
CA GLY A 213 -1.43 -2.56 -2.25
C GLY A 213 -2.14 -3.65 -1.50
N ARG A 214 -3.42 -3.82 -1.83
CA ARG A 214 -4.31 -4.83 -1.27
C ARG A 214 -5.15 -5.42 -2.39
N ILE A 215 -5.30 -6.73 -2.41
CA ILE A 215 -6.05 -7.48 -3.41
C ILE A 215 -6.94 -8.51 -2.70
N GLU A 216 -8.17 -8.65 -3.18
CA GLU A 216 -9.13 -9.66 -2.74
C GLU A 216 -9.79 -10.32 -3.96
N GLY A 217 -10.03 -11.63 -3.89
CA GLY A 217 -10.70 -12.38 -4.96
C GLY A 217 -9.77 -12.83 -6.10
N LEU A 218 -8.45 -12.64 -5.96
CA LEU A 218 -7.46 -13.16 -6.92
C LEU A 218 -7.41 -14.70 -6.90
N GLU A 219 -7.78 -15.30 -5.77
CA GLU A 219 -7.86 -16.74 -5.54
C GLU A 219 -8.78 -17.40 -6.56
N TYR A 220 -9.97 -16.82 -6.78
CA TYR A 220 -10.96 -17.30 -7.75
C TYR A 220 -10.42 -17.26 -9.19
N PHE A 221 -9.74 -16.17 -9.56
CA PHE A 221 -9.16 -16.04 -10.89
C PHE A 221 -8.04 -17.06 -11.13
N LEU A 222 -7.14 -17.21 -10.15
CA LEU A 222 -6.05 -18.19 -10.24
C LEU A 222 -6.58 -19.63 -10.27
N GLU A 223 -7.62 -19.96 -9.51
CA GLU A 223 -8.28 -21.26 -9.56
C GLU A 223 -8.93 -21.51 -10.93
N SER A 224 -9.66 -20.53 -11.49
CA SER A 224 -10.31 -20.67 -12.80
C SER A 224 -9.32 -20.96 -13.94
N TYR A 225 -8.07 -20.50 -13.79
CA TYR A 225 -7.06 -20.60 -14.83
C TYR A 225 -6.08 -21.76 -14.60
N PHE A 226 -5.62 -21.93 -13.36
CA PHE A 226 -4.57 -22.88 -12.95
C PHE A 226 -5.06 -24.01 -12.03
N GLY A 227 -6.32 -23.99 -11.60
CA GLY A 227 -6.89 -25.02 -10.73
C GLY A 227 -7.08 -26.38 -11.41
N PRO A 228 -7.48 -27.42 -10.66
CA PRO A 228 -7.66 -28.77 -11.19
C PRO A 228 -8.64 -28.88 -12.36
N SER A 229 -9.62 -27.98 -12.44
CA SER A 229 -10.63 -27.88 -13.50
C SER A 229 -10.43 -26.64 -14.40
N GLY A 230 -9.25 -26.00 -14.36
CA GLY A 230 -8.99 -24.74 -15.05
C GLY A 230 -8.72 -24.88 -16.56
N HIS A 231 -8.88 -23.77 -17.29
CA HIS A 231 -8.77 -23.72 -18.75
C HIS A 231 -7.40 -24.16 -19.30
N LEU A 232 -6.30 -24.07 -18.54
CA LEU A 232 -5.00 -24.58 -18.99
C LEU A 232 -4.92 -26.11 -19.03
N LYS A 233 -5.56 -26.82 -18.09
CA LYS A 233 -5.59 -28.29 -18.12
C LYS A 233 -6.47 -28.84 -19.24
N SER A 234 -7.50 -28.10 -19.65
CA SER A 234 -8.39 -28.52 -20.74
C SER A 234 -7.75 -28.40 -22.14
N LYS A 235 -6.63 -27.68 -22.30
CA LYS A 235 -5.97 -27.47 -23.60
C LYS A 235 -4.65 -28.21 -23.78
N SER A 236 -4.02 -28.69 -22.71
CA SER A 236 -2.88 -29.59 -22.82
C SER A 236 -3.37 -31.03 -22.78
N GLY A 237 -3.48 -31.63 -23.97
CA GLY A 237 -3.51 -33.07 -24.10
C GLY A 237 -2.35 -33.70 -23.33
N SER A 238 -2.63 -34.87 -22.77
CA SER A 238 -1.72 -35.93 -22.29
C SER A 238 -0.21 -35.61 -22.35
N ASP A 239 0.46 -35.77 -21.21
CA ASP A 239 1.93 -35.70 -21.02
C ASP A 239 2.61 -34.32 -20.93
N SER A 240 2.20 -33.50 -19.95
CA SER A 240 3.14 -32.53 -19.39
C SER A 240 3.16 -32.58 -17.87
N ASN A 241 4.30 -33.02 -17.36
CA ASN A 241 4.66 -33.07 -15.96
C ASN A 241 4.81 -31.62 -15.45
N SER A 242 3.70 -30.95 -15.13
CA SER A 242 3.71 -29.59 -14.61
C SER A 242 4.39 -29.59 -13.23
N ARG A 243 5.64 -29.14 -13.17
CA ARG A 243 6.49 -29.03 -11.95
C ARG A 243 5.93 -28.18 -10.81
N PHE A 244 4.74 -27.60 -10.97
CA PHE A 244 4.07 -26.82 -9.93
C PHE A 244 2.74 -27.48 -9.59
N PRO A 245 2.73 -28.49 -8.68
CA PRO A 245 1.49 -29.00 -8.14
C PRO A 245 0.87 -27.89 -7.27
N ILE A 246 -0.13 -27.18 -7.81
CA ILE A 246 -1.01 -26.34 -6.98
C ILE A 246 -1.94 -27.33 -6.25
N PRO A 247 -1.86 -27.44 -4.91
CA PRO A 247 -2.74 -28.32 -4.16
C PRO A 247 -4.20 -27.94 -4.47
N GLY A 248 -5.07 -28.94 -4.64
CA GLY A 248 -6.51 -28.69 -4.68
C GLY A 248 -6.93 -27.87 -3.47
N ILE A 249 -7.77 -26.86 -3.68
CA ILE A 249 -8.26 -26.00 -2.61
C ILE A 249 -9.06 -26.87 -1.64
N ASP A 250 -8.56 -26.97 -0.41
CA ASP A 250 -9.31 -27.52 0.73
C ASP A 250 -10.60 -26.69 0.89
N ASP A 251 -11.74 -27.33 1.15
CA ASP A 251 -13.07 -26.70 1.17
C ASP A 251 -13.14 -25.46 2.09
N LYS A 252 -12.21 -25.38 3.04
CA LYS A 252 -11.99 -24.27 3.96
C LYS A 252 -11.59 -22.94 3.28
N TYR A 253 -10.99 -22.95 2.09
CA TYR A 253 -10.49 -21.75 1.41
C TYR A 253 -11.32 -21.34 0.19
N LYS A 254 -12.50 -21.92 -0.03
CA LYS A 254 -13.41 -21.50 -1.12
C LYS A 254 -13.77 -20.03 -0.96
N PRO A 255 -13.38 -19.15 -1.90
CA PRO A 255 -13.65 -17.72 -1.77
C PRO A 255 -15.15 -17.47 -1.88
N LYS A 256 -15.73 -16.76 -0.90
CA LYS A 256 -17.12 -16.25 -0.95
C LYS A 256 -17.27 -14.99 -1.83
N ILE A 257 -16.24 -14.66 -2.62
CA ILE A 257 -16.12 -13.37 -3.30
C ILE A 257 -16.04 -13.60 -4.81
N ASP A 258 -17.13 -13.29 -5.51
CA ASP A 258 -17.24 -13.44 -6.97
C ASP A 258 -16.63 -12.27 -7.76
N LYS A 259 -15.93 -11.34 -7.09
CA LYS A 259 -15.39 -10.12 -7.71
C LYS A 259 -13.99 -9.79 -7.23
N LEU A 260 -13.06 -9.71 -8.19
CA LEU A 260 -11.72 -9.19 -7.96
C LEU A 260 -11.79 -7.72 -7.50
N GLN A 261 -11.24 -7.43 -6.33
CA GLN A 261 -11.07 -6.07 -5.82
C GLN A 261 -9.59 -5.82 -5.56
N GLY A 262 -9.14 -4.61 -5.91
CA GLY A 262 -7.76 -4.21 -5.65
C GLY A 262 -7.68 -2.74 -5.30
N SER A 263 -6.66 -2.39 -4.52
CA SER A 263 -6.28 -1.03 -4.22
C SER A 263 -4.76 -0.88 -4.13
N ALA A 264 -4.26 0.29 -4.45
CA ALA A 264 -2.85 0.63 -4.36
C ALA A 264 -2.70 2.06 -3.83
N TYR A 265 -1.59 2.34 -3.15
CA TYR A 265 -1.23 3.66 -2.68
C TYR A 265 0.26 3.93 -2.87
N PHE A 266 0.61 5.22 -2.94
CA PHE A 266 1.99 5.65 -2.85
C PHE A 266 2.14 6.81 -1.87
N ARG A 267 3.26 6.80 -1.14
CA ARG A 267 3.65 7.86 -0.21
C ARG A 267 5.03 8.37 -0.56
N LEU A 268 5.22 9.68 -0.44
CA LEU A 268 6.52 10.32 -0.54
C LEU A 268 6.74 11.17 0.71
N PHE A 269 7.92 11.08 1.34
CA PHE A 269 8.20 11.80 2.59
C PHE A 269 7.17 11.45 3.69
N GLY A 270 6.69 10.20 3.69
CA GLY A 270 5.62 9.68 4.54
C GLY A 270 4.20 10.17 4.24
N ASN A 271 4.00 11.09 3.29
CA ASN A 271 2.70 11.65 2.94
C ASN A 271 2.04 10.79 1.87
N GLU A 272 0.81 10.36 2.08
CA GLU A 272 0.05 9.64 1.06
C GLU A 272 -0.47 10.62 0.00
N LEU A 273 0.03 10.47 -1.22
CA LEU A 273 -0.24 11.38 -2.33
C LEU A 273 -1.22 10.80 -3.34
N GLY A 274 -1.31 9.48 -3.43
CA GLY A 274 -2.26 8.81 -4.31
C GLY A 274 -2.76 7.51 -3.75
N TYR A 275 -4.03 7.26 -4.03
CA TYR A 275 -4.74 6.03 -3.72
C TYR A 275 -5.65 5.69 -4.90
N TRP A 276 -5.50 4.47 -5.40
CA TRP A 276 -6.29 3.96 -6.51
C TRP A 276 -7.03 2.71 -6.07
N ARG A 277 -8.28 2.56 -6.51
CA ARG A 277 -9.08 1.34 -6.36
C ARG A 277 -9.45 0.88 -7.75
N MET A 278 -9.39 -0.43 -8.02
CA MET A 278 -9.66 -0.98 -9.36
C MET A 278 -11.06 -0.64 -9.91
N ASN A 279 -12.03 -0.38 -9.02
CA ASN A 279 -13.40 -0.03 -9.39
C ASN A 279 -13.63 1.49 -9.47
N ASP A 280 -12.62 2.32 -9.21
CA ASP A 280 -12.72 3.76 -9.38
C ASP A 280 -12.35 4.12 -10.83
N ALA A 281 -13.24 4.81 -11.55
CA ALA A 281 -12.93 5.33 -12.86
C ALA A 281 -11.68 6.24 -12.78
N PRO A 282 -10.68 6.07 -13.67
CA PRO A 282 -9.52 6.94 -13.68
C PRO A 282 -9.99 8.39 -13.87
N SER A 283 -9.57 9.28 -12.98
CA SER A 283 -9.88 10.71 -13.10
C SER A 283 -9.14 11.28 -14.31
N THR A 284 -9.78 11.25 -15.47
CA THR A 284 -9.32 11.90 -16.70
C THR A 284 -9.46 13.43 -16.64
N SER A 285 -9.60 14.02 -15.44
CA SER A 285 -9.83 15.45 -15.23
C SER A 285 -8.78 16.33 -15.89
N TRP A 286 -7.51 15.92 -15.93
CA TRP A 286 -6.42 16.67 -16.58
C TRP A 286 -6.50 16.69 -18.13
N LEU A 287 -7.22 15.73 -18.73
CA LEU A 287 -7.50 15.64 -20.17
C LEU A 287 -8.78 16.37 -20.58
N LYS A 288 -9.62 16.81 -19.63
CA LYS A 288 -10.93 17.42 -19.93
C LYS A 288 -10.82 18.78 -20.63
N ASP A 289 -9.68 19.46 -20.53
CA ASP A 289 -9.48 20.77 -21.17
C ASP A 289 -9.08 20.66 -22.66
N ILE A 290 -8.96 19.45 -23.22
CA ILE A 290 -8.63 19.29 -24.64
C ILE A 290 -9.88 19.60 -25.46
N ASN A 291 -9.95 20.84 -25.99
CA ASN A 291 -11.02 21.24 -26.89
C ASN A 291 -10.73 20.75 -28.33
N ILE A 292 -11.17 19.52 -28.60
CA ILE A 292 -10.97 18.81 -29.88
C ILE A 292 -11.52 19.62 -31.07
N ASN A 293 -12.62 20.35 -30.89
CA ASN A 293 -13.22 21.15 -31.97
C ASN A 293 -12.32 22.30 -32.41
N LYS A 294 -11.66 22.98 -31.47
CA LYS A 294 -10.70 24.05 -31.79
C LYS A 294 -9.45 23.50 -32.51
N LEU A 295 -9.00 22.32 -32.08
CA LEU A 295 -7.84 21.63 -32.64
C LEU A 295 -8.11 21.15 -34.07
N MET A 296 -9.32 20.65 -34.34
CA MET A 296 -9.78 20.27 -35.68
C MET A 296 -9.93 21.48 -36.61
N GLN A 297 -10.49 22.60 -36.14
CA GLN A 297 -10.61 23.81 -36.95
C GLN A 297 -9.26 24.38 -37.38
N GLN A 298 -8.26 24.31 -36.51
CA GLN A 298 -6.91 24.78 -36.82
C GLN A 298 -6.18 23.84 -37.79
N PHE A 299 -6.33 22.52 -37.62
CA PHE A 299 -5.79 21.53 -38.54
C PHE A 299 -6.33 21.70 -39.98
N VAL A 300 -7.65 21.91 -40.11
CA VAL A 300 -8.28 22.11 -41.43
C VAL A 300 -7.82 23.40 -42.12
N LYS A 301 -7.48 24.45 -41.35
CA LYS A 301 -7.04 25.74 -41.90
C LYS A 301 -5.56 25.79 -42.25
N GLU A 302 -4.70 25.20 -41.42
CA GLU A 302 -3.25 25.42 -41.47
C GLU A 302 -2.47 24.18 -41.95
N GLY A 303 -3.12 23.00 -42.06
CA GLY A 303 -2.49 21.74 -42.46
C GLY A 303 -1.40 21.23 -41.51
N LYS A 304 -1.18 21.92 -40.39
CA LYS A 304 -0.27 21.56 -39.30
C LYS A 304 -0.90 22.04 -38.01
N THR A 305 -0.93 21.19 -36.99
CA THR A 305 -1.30 21.57 -35.64
C THR A 305 -0.33 20.93 -34.65
N SER A 306 0.14 21.72 -33.71
CA SER A 306 0.96 21.26 -32.60
C SER A 306 0.25 21.60 -31.30
N PHE A 307 -0.04 20.59 -30.50
CA PHE A 307 -0.58 20.73 -29.16
C PHE A 307 0.50 20.33 -28.18
N SER A 308 0.91 21.24 -27.30
CA SER A 308 1.82 20.92 -26.21
C SER A 308 1.18 21.35 -24.90
N LYS A 309 1.04 20.43 -23.95
CA LYS A 309 0.59 20.72 -22.59
C LYS A 309 1.59 20.14 -21.62
N SER A 310 2.20 21.01 -20.83
CA SER A 310 3.03 20.63 -19.69
C SER A 310 2.25 20.87 -18.41
N ALA A 311 2.32 19.92 -17.49
CA ALA A 311 1.76 20.02 -16.16
C ALA A 311 2.83 19.63 -15.13
N MET A 312 2.98 20.45 -14.10
CA MET A 312 3.70 20.05 -12.91
C MET A 312 2.85 19.01 -12.17
N LEU A 313 3.34 17.78 -12.10
CA LEU A 313 2.64 16.66 -11.46
C LEU A 313 2.92 16.60 -9.97
N LEU A 314 4.14 16.95 -9.56
CA LEU A 314 4.56 16.93 -8.18
C LEU A 314 5.63 18.01 -7.94
N ASP A 315 5.48 18.79 -6.88
CA ASP A 315 6.53 19.65 -6.32
C ASP A 315 6.63 19.35 -4.83
N MET A 316 7.77 18.87 -4.37
CA MET A 316 7.98 18.57 -2.96
C MET A 316 9.33 19.07 -2.51
N LYS A 317 9.35 19.76 -1.37
CA LYS A 317 10.56 20.25 -0.73
C LYS A 317 10.58 19.80 0.74
N MET A 318 11.68 19.19 1.15
CA MET A 318 11.99 18.88 2.54
C MET A 318 13.29 19.58 2.93
N ILE A 319 13.30 20.15 4.13
CA ILE A 319 14.48 20.83 4.67
C ILE A 319 14.92 20.04 5.91
N VAL A 320 16.10 19.45 5.84
CA VAL A 320 16.70 18.70 6.96
C VAL A 320 17.81 19.57 7.57
N PRO A 321 17.73 19.95 8.85
CA PRO A 321 18.80 20.69 9.51
C PRO A 321 20.02 19.79 9.69
N THR A 322 21.20 20.22 9.25
CA THR A 322 22.44 19.46 9.43
C THR A 322 23.18 19.87 10.71
N CYS A 323 24.07 19.00 11.20
CA CYS A 323 24.89 19.25 12.38
C CYS A 323 25.86 20.44 12.24
N VAL A 324 26.18 20.86 11.01
CA VAL A 324 27.07 22.02 10.73
C VAL A 324 26.29 23.34 10.67
N GLY A 325 24.98 23.32 10.93
CA GLY A 325 24.12 24.52 10.94
C GLY A 325 23.64 24.97 9.55
N LEU A 326 23.95 24.22 8.49
CA LEU A 326 23.45 24.48 7.14
C LEU A 326 22.23 23.58 6.82
N PRO A 327 21.16 24.09 6.19
CA PRO A 327 20.01 23.25 5.83
C PRO A 327 20.29 22.41 4.57
N LEU A 328 20.00 21.11 4.62
CA LEU A 328 19.91 20.26 3.44
C LEU A 328 18.51 20.42 2.82
N ASN A 329 18.44 20.92 1.59
CA ASN A 329 17.19 21.02 0.83
C ASN A 329 17.04 19.84 -0.12
N LEU A 330 16.13 18.92 0.18
CA LEU A 330 15.71 17.87 -0.73
C LEU A 330 14.51 18.35 -1.52
N SER A 331 14.65 18.50 -2.83
CA SER A 331 13.56 18.88 -3.72
C SER A 331 13.29 17.81 -4.77
N PHE A 332 12.02 17.44 -4.92
CA PHE A 332 11.56 16.54 -5.97
C PHE A 332 10.50 17.27 -6.80
N ALA A 333 10.82 17.52 -8.06
CA ALA A 333 9.89 18.08 -9.03
C ALA A 333 9.63 17.05 -10.14
N ALA A 334 8.37 16.71 -10.37
CA ALA A 334 7.95 15.89 -11.50
C ALA A 334 7.08 16.74 -12.42
N THR A 335 7.47 16.82 -13.68
CA THR A 335 6.72 17.50 -14.74
C THR A 335 6.39 16.50 -15.83
N SER A 336 5.16 16.51 -16.32
CA SER A 336 4.76 15.75 -17.51
C SER A 336 4.45 16.72 -18.63
N SER A 337 4.99 16.43 -19.81
CA SER A 337 4.74 17.18 -21.03
C SER A 337 4.19 16.24 -22.08
N VAL A 338 3.03 16.57 -22.63
CA VAL A 338 2.43 15.88 -23.76
C VAL A 338 2.52 16.82 -24.94
N LYS A 339 3.23 16.41 -25.99
CA LYS A 339 3.28 17.10 -27.28
C LYS A 339 2.62 16.20 -28.32
N LEU A 340 1.72 16.76 -29.12
CA LEU A 340 1.08 16.09 -30.25
C LEU A 340 1.30 16.97 -31.46
N GLU A 341 1.98 16.46 -32.47
CA GLU A 341 2.13 17.13 -33.76
C GLU A 341 1.38 16.33 -34.82
N ALA A 342 0.45 17.02 -35.50
CA ALA A 342 -0.27 16.48 -36.64
C ALA A 342 -0.01 17.38 -37.85
N MET A 343 0.50 16.78 -38.92
CA MET A 343 0.73 17.45 -40.19
C MET A 343 -0.07 16.71 -41.26
N GLY A 344 -0.83 17.44 -42.06
CA GLY A 344 -1.65 16.87 -43.13
C GLY A 344 -2.02 17.90 -44.17
N LYS A 345 -2.06 17.47 -45.43
CA LYS A 345 -2.48 18.30 -46.55
C LYS A 345 -3.88 17.85 -46.93
N ILE A 346 -4.88 18.73 -46.83
CA ILE A 346 -6.24 18.45 -47.30
C ILE A 346 -6.34 19.01 -48.70
N GLU A 347 -6.24 18.14 -49.71
CA GLU A 347 -6.53 18.51 -51.08
C GLU A 347 -7.98 18.12 -51.38
N MET A 348 -8.79 19.07 -51.83
CA MET A 348 -10.17 18.84 -52.26
C MET A 348 -10.27 18.97 -53.78
N PRO A 349 -9.95 17.92 -54.55
CA PRO A 349 -10.02 17.94 -56.01
C PRO A 349 -11.47 17.92 -56.55
N SER A 350 -12.47 17.46 -55.78
CA SER A 350 -13.90 17.52 -56.13
C SER A 350 -14.79 17.20 -54.91
N PHE A 351 -16.04 17.68 -54.87
CA PHE A 351 -17.02 17.43 -53.78
C PHE A 351 -17.29 15.95 -53.45
N LYS A 352 -16.85 15.01 -54.30
CA LYS A 352 -17.04 13.56 -54.11
C LYS A 352 -15.79 12.82 -53.59
N ASN A 353 -14.59 13.38 -53.68
CA ASN A 353 -13.35 12.70 -53.32
C ASN A 353 -12.51 13.58 -52.39
N ILE A 354 -12.37 13.14 -51.13
CA ILE A 354 -11.49 13.76 -50.13
C ILE A 354 -10.33 12.80 -49.91
N GLU A 355 -9.11 13.23 -50.20
CA GLU A 355 -7.89 12.46 -49.96
C GLU A 355 -7.11 13.15 -48.82
N ILE A 356 -6.86 12.40 -47.74
CA ILE A 356 -6.17 12.91 -46.55
C ILE A 356 -4.86 12.15 -46.43
N VAL A 357 -3.74 12.84 -46.67
CA VAL A 357 -2.39 12.32 -46.46
C VAL A 357 -1.78 13.07 -45.28
N GLY A 358 -1.36 12.35 -44.24
CA GLY A 358 -0.81 12.95 -43.04
C GLY A 358 0.07 11.99 -42.23
N SER A 359 0.90 12.58 -41.37
CA SER A 359 1.73 11.89 -40.39
C SER A 359 1.37 12.36 -38.98
N LEU A 360 1.32 11.41 -38.05
CA LEU A 360 1.09 11.65 -36.63
C LEU A 360 2.34 11.22 -35.87
N SER A 361 2.95 12.14 -35.12
CA SER A 361 4.08 11.81 -34.23
C SER A 361 3.72 12.14 -32.78
N PRO A 362 3.80 11.15 -31.86
CA PRO A 362 3.64 11.36 -30.43
C PRO A 362 4.85 12.04 -29.78
#